data_AF-A0A248VYC8-F1
#
_entry.id   AF-A0A248VYC8-F1
#
_cell.length_a   1.000
_cell.length_b   1.000
_cell.length_c   1.000
_cell.angle_alpha   90.00
_cell.angle_beta   90.00
_cell.angle_gamma   90.00
#
_symmetry.space_group_name_H-M   'P 1'
#
loop_
_entity.id
_entity.type
_entity.pdbx_description
1 polymer ?
#
loop_
_entity_poly.entity_id
_entity_poly.type
_entity_poly.pdbx_seq_one_letter_code
_entity_poly.pdbx_strand_id
1 'polypeptide(L)'
;MNGNRTRVAVALCMAVWAGQALATDVFNLEGYGPVSRAMGGTGVAYDVGPSAMMLNPATLGFMGDGRYLNLGFDVVRQRQAARPVSDNYFGRSTGVVVAG
;
A
#
# COMPACT_ATOMS: atom_id res chain seq x y z
N MET A 1 -6.76 27.21 -39.26
CA MET A 1 -6.15 27.41 -37.94
C MET A 1 -6.51 26.24 -37.00
N ASN A 2 -6.19 24.98 -37.32
CA ASN A 2 -7.06 23.87 -36.83
C ASN A 2 -6.37 22.65 -36.17
N GLY A 3 -5.04 22.57 -36.05
CA GLY A 3 -4.37 21.39 -35.47
C GLY A 3 -4.17 21.44 -33.95
N ASN A 4 -3.74 22.61 -33.46
CA ASN A 4 -3.30 22.76 -32.07
C ASN A 4 -4.48 22.83 -31.09
N ARG A 5 -5.60 23.42 -31.50
CA ARG A 5 -6.82 23.52 -30.67
C ARG A 5 -7.46 22.17 -30.40
N THR A 6 -7.48 21.30 -31.40
CA THR A 6 -8.03 19.93 -31.31
C THR A 6 -7.18 19.06 -30.39
N ARG A 7 -5.84 19.19 -30.46
CA ARG A 7 -4.92 18.49 -29.54
C ARG A 7 -5.11 18.96 -28.10
N VAL A 8 -5.26 20.27 -27.87
CA VAL A 8 -5.51 20.82 -26.52
C VAL A 8 -6.87 20.35 -26.00
N ALA A 9 -7.91 20.35 -26.82
CA ALA A 9 -9.24 19.86 -26.43
C ALA A 9 -9.20 18.38 -26.04
N VAL A 10 -8.52 17.53 -26.81
CA VAL A 10 -8.37 16.10 -26.49
C VAL A 10 -7.57 15.89 -25.20
N ALA A 11 -6.48 16.64 -24.98
CA ALA A 11 -5.69 16.53 -23.76
C ALA A 11 -6.50 16.94 -22.51
N LEU A 12 -7.33 17.99 -22.61
CA LEU A 12 -8.21 18.42 -21.52
C LEU A 12 -9.31 17.38 -21.24
N CYS A 13 -9.93 16.81 -22.27
CA CYS A 13 -10.91 15.75 -22.09
C CYS A 13 -10.31 14.52 -21.39
N MET A 14 -9.10 14.12 -21.76
CA MET A 14 -8.39 13.00 -21.13
C MET A 14 -8.00 13.29 -19.68
N ALA A 15 -7.60 14.52 -19.35
CA ALA A 15 -7.28 14.91 -17.99
C ALA A 15 -8.51 14.92 -17.07
N VAL A 16 -9.67 15.31 -17.59
CA VAL A 16 -10.95 15.27 -16.84
C VAL A 16 -11.45 13.83 -16.63
N TRP A 17 -11.13 12.93 -17.55
CA TRP A 17 -11.48 11.50 -17.47
C TRP A 17 -10.43 10.61 -16.80
N ALA A 18 -9.32 11.17 -16.34
CA ALA A 18 -8.34 10.42 -15.56
C ALA A 18 -8.92 10.08 -14.19
N GLY A 19 -9.47 8.86 -14.06
CA GLY A 19 -10.04 8.34 -12.82
C GLY A 19 -9.03 8.28 -11.68
N GLN A 20 -9.53 8.33 -10.45
CA GLN A 20 -8.70 8.24 -9.25
C GLN A 20 -8.17 6.82 -9.13
N ALA A 21 -6.85 6.64 -9.20
CA ALA A 21 -6.22 5.35 -8.97
C ALA A 21 -6.47 4.97 -7.49
N LEU A 22 -7.39 4.03 -7.27
CA LEU A 22 -7.62 3.41 -5.96
C LEU A 22 -6.44 2.49 -5.67
N ALA A 23 -5.32 3.08 -5.26
CA ALA A 23 -4.18 2.35 -4.76
C ALA A 23 -4.52 1.80 -3.37
N THR A 24 -4.30 0.50 -3.16
CA THR A 24 -4.35 -0.09 -1.83
C THR A 24 -3.23 0.53 -1.00
N ASP A 25 -3.59 1.25 0.07
CA ASP A 25 -2.62 1.85 0.97
C ASP A 25 -1.94 0.75 1.80
N VAL A 26 -0.68 0.46 1.46
CA VAL A 26 0.08 -0.65 2.05
C VAL A 26 0.23 -0.46 3.56
N PHE A 27 0.40 0.77 4.04
CA PHE A 27 0.55 1.07 5.46
C PHE A 27 -0.72 0.78 6.25
N ASN A 28 -1.88 1.01 5.64
CA ASN A 28 -3.16 0.68 6.26
C ASN A 28 -3.41 -0.85 6.26
N LEU A 29 -2.86 -1.57 5.28
CA LEU A 29 -3.05 -3.02 5.14
C LEU A 29 -2.09 -3.85 6.01
N GLU A 30 -0.87 -3.37 6.25
CA GLU A 30 0.13 -4.03 7.10
C GLU A 30 -0.04 -3.73 8.60
N GLY A 31 -0.88 -2.75 8.94
CA GLY A 31 -1.19 -2.33 10.29
C GLY A 31 -0.14 -1.41 10.94
N TYR A 32 -0.57 -0.72 11.99
CA TYR A 32 0.22 0.32 12.65
C TYR A 32 0.88 -0.17 13.94
N GLY A 33 2.20 0.02 14.02
CA GLY A 33 3.01 -0.33 15.18
C GLY A 33 3.47 -1.81 15.18
N PRO A 34 4.41 -2.16 16.08
CA PRO A 34 5.05 -3.48 16.08
C PRO A 34 4.08 -4.61 16.42
N VAL A 35 3.11 -4.38 17.32
CA VAL A 35 2.12 -5.41 17.73
C VAL A 35 1.18 -5.75 16.58
N SER A 36 0.57 -4.74 15.94
CA SER A 36 -0.34 -4.94 14.82
C SER A 36 0.36 -5.59 13.63
N ARG A 37 1.56 -5.10 13.26
CA ARG A 37 2.32 -5.64 12.13
C ARG A 37 2.86 -7.06 12.38
N ALA A 38 3.26 -7.39 13.62
CA ALA A 38 3.65 -8.77 13.99
C ALA A 38 2.47 -9.75 13.92
N MET A 39 1.24 -9.26 14.12
CA MET A 39 0.01 -10.04 13.99
C MET A 39 -0.58 -10.00 12.57
N GLY A 40 0.20 -9.59 11.56
CA GLY A 40 -0.21 -9.55 10.16
C GLY A 40 -1.13 -8.39 9.79
N GLY A 41 -1.09 -7.29 10.53
CA GLY A 41 -1.89 -6.08 10.29
C GLY A 41 -3.24 -6.05 11.01
N THR A 42 -3.46 -6.96 11.95
CA THR A 42 -4.72 -7.03 12.72
C THR A 42 -4.68 -6.11 13.94
N GLY A 43 -5.86 -5.70 14.44
CA GLY A 43 -5.95 -4.84 15.63
C GLY A 43 -7.27 -4.07 15.83
N VAL A 44 -8.30 -4.34 15.03
CA VAL A 44 -9.60 -3.62 15.14
C VAL A 44 -10.30 -3.87 16.49
N ALA A 45 -10.09 -5.02 17.12
CA ALA A 45 -10.72 -5.38 18.40
C ALA A 45 -9.71 -5.84 19.47
N TYR A 46 -8.42 -5.61 19.22
CA TYR A 46 -7.32 -6.03 20.11
C TYR A 46 -6.50 -4.81 20.50
N ASP A 47 -5.94 -4.83 21.72
CA ASP A 47 -5.05 -3.78 22.18
C ASP A 47 -3.71 -3.86 21.45
N VAL A 48 -3.52 -2.96 20.48
CA VAL A 48 -2.25 -2.79 19.77
C VAL A 48 -1.40 -1.67 20.38
N GLY A 49 -1.80 -1.15 21.54
CA GLY A 49 -1.17 -0.06 22.26
C GLY A 49 -1.50 1.32 21.67
N PRO A 50 -0.65 2.34 21.92
CA PRO A 50 -0.85 3.71 21.43
C PRO A 50 -0.99 3.86 19.91
N SER A 51 -0.57 2.87 19.10
CA SER A 51 -0.81 2.87 17.65
C SER A 51 -2.27 2.61 17.27
N ALA A 52 -3.11 2.17 18.23
CA ALA A 52 -4.57 2.09 18.07
C ALA A 52 -5.20 3.44 17.68
N MET A 53 -4.54 4.57 18.00
CA MET A 53 -4.93 5.90 17.53
C MET A 53 -5.07 5.99 15.99
N MET A 54 -4.27 5.22 15.23
CA MET A 54 -4.32 5.19 13.77
C MET A 54 -5.21 4.07 13.20
N LEU A 55 -5.50 3.02 13.98
CA LEU A 55 -6.23 1.85 13.51
C LEU A 55 -7.70 1.82 14.00
N ASN A 56 -7.91 1.83 15.32
CA ASN A 56 -9.22 1.94 15.94
C ASN A 56 -9.08 2.57 17.34
N PRO A 57 -9.46 3.84 17.55
CA PRO A 57 -9.30 4.50 18.84
C PRO A 57 -10.13 3.86 19.96
N ALA A 58 -11.12 3.01 19.66
CA ALA A 58 -11.89 2.30 20.67
C ALA A 58 -11.06 1.27 21.45
N THR A 59 -10.01 0.69 20.87
CA THR A 59 -9.18 -0.32 21.54
C THR A 59 -8.18 0.27 22.54
N LEU A 60 -8.00 1.59 22.58
CA LEU A 60 -7.26 2.27 23.65
C LEU A 60 -7.89 2.07 25.03
N GLY A 61 -9.20 1.85 25.09
CA GLY A 61 -9.90 1.54 26.35
C GLY A 61 -9.56 0.15 26.91
N PHE A 62 -8.85 -0.69 26.15
CA PHE A 62 -8.33 -1.97 26.63
C PHE A 62 -6.91 -1.85 27.21
N MET A 63 -6.21 -0.73 26.98
CA MET A 63 -4.97 -0.44 27.70
C MET A 63 -5.27 -0.23 29.17
N GLY A 64 -4.31 -0.56 30.03
CA GLY A 64 -4.41 -0.26 31.46
C GLY A 64 -4.54 1.25 31.72
N ASP A 65 -5.03 1.62 32.90
CA ASP A 65 -5.09 3.03 33.30
C ASP A 65 -3.68 3.61 33.46
N GLY A 66 -3.41 4.74 32.81
CA GLY A 66 -2.11 5.41 32.92
C GLY A 66 -1.79 6.36 31.77
N ARG A 67 -0.55 6.85 31.78
CA ARG A 67 0.01 7.67 30.71
C ARG A 67 1.08 6.87 30.00
N TYR A 68 0.90 6.64 28.71
CA TYR A 68 1.81 5.84 27.90
C TYR A 68 2.49 6.70 26.85
N LEU A 69 3.81 6.58 26.75
CA LEU A 69 4.63 7.19 25.70
C LEU A 69 5.37 6.07 24.98
N ASN A 70 5.05 5.86 23.70
CA ASN A 70 5.74 4.88 22.87
C ASN A 70 6.50 5.57 21.73
N LEU A 71 7.74 5.13 21.54
CA LEU A 71 8.64 5.58 20.48
C LEU A 71 9.09 4.35 19.69
N GLY A 72 9.07 4.45 18.37
CA GLY A 72 9.49 3.38 17.47
C GLY A 72 9.91 3.96 16.12
N PHE A 73 10.70 3.19 15.38
CA PHE A 73 11.10 3.52 14.01
C PHE A 73 10.77 2.32 13.12
N ASP A 74 10.38 2.59 11.88
CA ASP A 74 10.04 1.57 10.90
C ASP A 74 11.02 1.59 9.73
N VAL A 75 11.43 0.41 9.25
CA VAL A 75 12.36 0.27 8.13
C VAL A 75 11.75 -0.63 7.07
N VAL A 76 11.25 -0.02 6.00
CA VAL A 76 10.68 -0.75 4.85
C VAL A 76 11.75 -0.91 3.77
N ARG A 77 12.04 -2.15 3.38
CA ARG A 77 13.02 -2.47 2.32
C ARG A 77 12.28 -2.88 1.06
N GLN A 78 12.08 -1.94 0.15
CA GLN A 78 11.47 -2.26 -1.14
C GLN A 78 12.48 -2.89 -2.09
N ARG A 79 12.14 -4.05 -2.67
CA ARG A 79 12.94 -4.68 -3.74
C ARG A 79 12.21 -4.52 -5.07
N GLN A 80 12.60 -3.52 -5.84
CA GLN A 80 12.17 -3.39 -7.23
C GLN A 80 13.03 -4.32 -8.10
N ALA A 81 12.51 -5.49 -8.49
CA ALA A 81 13.13 -6.23 -9.58
C ALA A 81 12.78 -5.51 -10.88
N ALA A 82 13.70 -4.71 -11.42
CA ALA A 82 13.58 -4.16 -12.76
C ALA A 82 13.66 -5.32 -13.75
N ARG A 83 12.53 -5.96 -14.05
CA ARG A 83 12.45 -6.80 -15.25
C ARG A 83 12.37 -5.83 -16.43
N PRO A 84 13.29 -5.94 -17.41
CA PRO A 84 13.12 -5.24 -18.67
C PRO A 84 11.73 -5.53 -19.23
N VAL A 85 10.96 -4.49 -19.50
CA VAL A 85 9.61 -4.59 -20.06
C VAL A 85 9.71 -4.87 -21.57
N SER A 86 10.23 -6.05 -21.93
CA SER A 86 10.23 -6.51 -23.33
C SER A 86 9.80 -7.96 -23.53
N ASP A 87 9.70 -8.78 -22.48
CA ASP A 87 9.45 -10.22 -22.66
C ASP A 87 8.11 -10.61 -22.01
N ASN A 88 7.09 -10.61 -22.88
CA ASN A 88 5.68 -10.80 -22.60
C ASN A 88 5.30 -12.12 -21.87
N TYR A 89 4.13 -12.06 -21.21
CA TYR A 89 3.23 -13.16 -20.79
C TYR A 89 3.31 -13.68 -19.34
N PHE A 90 2.64 -12.96 -18.45
CA PHE A 90 1.74 -13.58 -17.47
C PHE A 90 0.77 -14.51 -18.22
N GLY A 91 1.04 -15.82 -18.26
CA GLY A 91 0.11 -16.80 -18.84
C GLY A 91 0.64 -17.97 -19.67
N ARG A 92 1.94 -18.33 -19.65
CA ARG A 92 2.38 -19.60 -20.26
C ARG A 92 2.89 -20.59 -19.20
N SER A 93 1.99 -21.44 -18.74
CA SER A 93 2.27 -22.74 -18.13
C SER A 93 3.04 -23.61 -19.14
N THR A 94 4.25 -24.06 -18.80
CA THR A 94 5.11 -25.14 -19.37
C THR A 94 6.54 -24.61 -19.36
N GLY A 95 7.60 -25.19 -18.81
CA GLY A 95 7.91 -26.47 -18.17
C GLY A 95 9.44 -26.46 -18.01
N VAL A 96 9.96 -27.19 -17.01
CA VAL A 96 11.36 -27.67 -16.86
C VAL A 96 12.43 -27.00 -17.75
N VAL A 97 13.34 -26.25 -17.13
CA VAL A 97 14.70 -26.10 -17.65
C VAL A 97 15.67 -26.59 -16.58
N VAL A 98 16.09 -27.83 -16.77
CA VAL A 98 17.32 -28.40 -16.21
C VAL A 98 18.49 -27.67 -16.87
N ALA A 99 19.35 -27.07 -16.05
CA ALA A 99 20.75 -26.81 -16.37
C ALA A 99 21.52 -27.50 -15.23
N GLY A 100 22.30 -28.55 -15.46
CA GLY A 100 23.36 -28.63 -16.45
C GLY A 100 24.65 -28.27 -15.72
#